data_AF-A0A6A4ZVU2-F1
#
_entry.id   AF-A0A6A4ZVU2-F1
#
_cell.length_a   1.000
_cell.length_b   1.000
_cell.length_c   1.000
_cell.angle_alpha   90.00
_cell.angle_beta   90.00
_cell.angle_gamma   90.00
#
_symmetry.space_group_name_H-M   'P 1'
#
loop_
_entity.id
_entity.type
_entity.pdbx_description
1 polymer ?
#
loop_
_entity_poly.entity_id
_entity_poly.type
_entity_poly.pdbx_seq_one_letter_code
_entity_poly.pdbx_strand_id
1 'polypeptide(L)'
;MVKASVNASSRVGPLAAALDLGGHFSQVLAKIGTPWFHRGDTLGALHANDDPKPSDTAHLHWMTFGTEGAEYHDFVFMSHTKLYDSRRQELDEVPADDSTVEYMTQLWDAVDLFPVPFAPATRVHLNRSGFLIERTHDRDVSRVSFVLCAARNRKRDKWMERMAYTLVHEIAVMCRDASVTVATRVDFGSEPHCSTCLKTFTMFRRRHHCRLCTGAVCNVCSTNVMVGTVER
;
A
#
# COMPACT_ATOMS: atom_id res chain seq x y z
N MET A 1 -5.19 -13.94 -15.31
CA MET A 1 -4.11 -13.43 -14.43
C MET A 1 -3.83 -11.99 -14.79
N VAL A 2 -3.71 -11.12 -13.79
CA VAL A 2 -3.29 -9.72 -13.90
C VAL A 2 -2.14 -9.50 -12.92
N LYS A 3 -1.15 -8.70 -13.31
CA LYS A 3 -0.08 -8.23 -12.43
C LYS A 3 0.02 -6.71 -12.53
N ALA A 4 0.15 -6.03 -11.40
CA ALA A 4 0.51 -4.62 -11.31
C ALA A 4 1.73 -4.46 -10.40
N SER A 5 2.52 -3.42 -10.64
CA SER A 5 3.71 -3.12 -9.83
C SER A 5 3.92 -1.61 -9.71
N VAL A 6 4.42 -1.16 -8.56
CA VAL A 6 4.82 0.24 -8.31
C VAL A 6 6.03 0.26 -7.38
N ASN A 7 6.82 1.34 -7.43
CA ASN A 7 7.86 1.58 -6.44
C ASN A 7 7.29 2.37 -5.25
N ALA A 8 7.56 1.90 -4.04
CA ALA A 8 7.23 2.54 -2.79
C ALA A 8 8.51 3.05 -2.13
N SER A 9 8.49 4.30 -1.65
CA SER A 9 9.60 4.91 -0.90
C SER A 9 9.59 4.42 0.55
N SER A 10 9.82 3.13 0.73
CA SER A 10 9.90 2.45 2.01
C SER A 10 10.71 1.16 1.87
N ARG A 11 11.25 0.69 2.99
CA ARG A 11 11.94 -0.62 3.08
C ARG A 11 10.93 -1.77 3.17
N VAL A 12 11.41 -2.99 2.95
CA VAL A 12 10.56 -4.19 2.86
C VAL A 12 9.85 -4.48 4.18
N GLY A 13 10.52 -4.41 5.34
CA GLY A 13 9.92 -4.73 6.64
C GLY A 13 8.78 -3.81 7.06
N PRO A 14 8.90 -2.46 6.98
CA PRO A 14 7.79 -1.56 7.24
C PRO A 14 6.56 -1.84 6.36
N LEU A 15 6.79 -2.10 5.06
CA LEU A 15 5.72 -2.51 4.15
C LEU A 15 5.13 -3.88 4.54
N ALA A 16 5.96 -4.82 4.98
CA ALA A 16 5.54 -6.14 5.43
C ALA A 16 4.66 -6.07 6.68
N ALA A 17 5.07 -5.29 7.68
CA ALA A 17 4.30 -5.05 8.89
C ALA A 17 2.96 -4.37 8.58
N ALA A 18 2.94 -3.43 7.64
CA ALA A 18 1.71 -2.76 7.22
C ALA A 18 0.74 -3.65 6.44
N LEU A 19 1.23 -4.77 5.90
CA LEU A 19 0.44 -5.78 5.20
C LEU A 19 0.15 -7.00 6.06
N ASP A 20 0.53 -7.06 7.32
CA ASP A 20 0.21 -8.21 8.16
C ASP A 20 -1.32 -8.37 8.32
N LEU A 21 -1.87 -9.37 7.62
CA LEU A 21 -3.29 -9.66 7.60
C LEU A 21 -3.76 -10.47 8.81
N GLY A 22 -2.88 -10.92 9.70
CA GLY A 22 -3.25 -11.74 10.85
C GLY A 22 -4.22 -11.04 11.81
N GLY A 23 -3.68 -10.34 12.81
CA GLY A 23 -4.50 -9.64 13.81
C GLY A 23 -5.19 -8.36 13.32
N HIS A 24 -4.78 -7.84 12.16
CA HIS A 24 -5.15 -6.51 11.66
C HIS A 24 -5.91 -6.52 10.33
N PHE A 25 -6.40 -7.68 9.89
CA PHE A 25 -7.07 -7.90 8.60
C PHE A 25 -7.98 -6.74 8.16
N SER A 26 -9.02 -6.44 8.95
CA SER A 26 -10.03 -5.44 8.60
C SER A 26 -9.46 -4.02 8.50
N GLN A 27 -8.43 -3.71 9.29
CA GLN A 27 -7.77 -2.40 9.28
C GLN A 27 -6.90 -2.24 8.02
N VAL A 28 -6.11 -3.28 7.69
CA VAL A 28 -5.25 -3.28 6.50
C VAL A 28 -6.11 -3.17 5.25
N LEU A 29 -7.16 -3.98 5.14
CA LEU A 29 -8.02 -3.99 3.96
C LEU A 29 -8.89 -2.74 3.81
N ALA A 30 -9.33 -2.13 4.89
CA ALA A 30 -10.01 -0.83 4.80
C ALA A 30 -9.08 0.24 4.18
N LYS A 31 -7.79 0.20 4.51
CA LYS A 31 -6.79 1.13 3.98
C LYS A 31 -6.45 0.85 2.52
N ILE A 32 -6.07 -0.38 2.20
CA ILE A 32 -5.57 -0.71 0.85
C ILE A 32 -6.70 -0.98 -0.15
N GLY A 33 -7.87 -1.37 0.35
CA GLY A 33 -8.95 -1.93 -0.44
C GLY A 33 -9.95 -0.93 -0.97
N THR A 34 -9.89 0.36 -0.61
CA THR A 34 -10.85 1.35 -1.10
C THR A 34 -10.62 1.62 -2.60
N PRO A 35 -11.65 1.61 -3.47
CA PRO A 35 -13.08 1.44 -3.19
C PRO A 35 -13.62 0.01 -3.36
N TRP A 36 -12.74 -0.97 -3.58
CA TRP A 36 -13.07 -2.35 -3.92
C TRP A 36 -13.70 -3.14 -2.77
N PHE A 37 -13.11 -3.07 -1.57
CA PHE A 37 -13.47 -3.91 -0.44
C PHE A 37 -14.53 -3.24 0.42
N HIS A 38 -15.55 -4.00 0.83
CA HIS A 38 -16.71 -3.47 1.56
C HIS A 38 -16.84 -4.03 2.98
N ARG A 39 -16.71 -5.35 3.12
CA ARG A 39 -16.75 -6.04 4.42
C ARG A 39 -15.75 -7.18 4.41
N GLY A 40 -15.28 -7.57 5.59
CA GLY A 40 -14.50 -8.77 5.75
C GLY A 40 -14.22 -9.05 7.21
N ASP A 41 -13.86 -10.30 7.48
CA ASP A 41 -13.55 -10.79 8.81
C ASP A 41 -12.52 -11.92 8.76
N THR A 42 -11.83 -12.13 9.87
CA THR A 42 -10.94 -13.28 10.07
C THR A 42 -11.77 -14.41 10.68
N LEU A 43 -11.92 -15.50 9.94
CA LEU A 43 -12.68 -16.68 10.37
C LEU A 43 -11.90 -17.56 11.34
N GLY A 44 -10.57 -17.53 11.28
CA GLY A 44 -9.71 -18.30 12.17
C GLY A 44 -8.23 -18.26 11.79
N ALA A 45 -7.41 -18.98 12.55
CA ALA A 45 -6.00 -19.21 12.27
C ALA A 45 -5.74 -20.71 12.17
N LEU A 46 -4.86 -21.09 11.25
CA LEU A 46 -4.38 -22.45 11.02
C LEU A 46 -2.91 -22.48 11.39
N HIS A 47 -2.57 -23.45 12.23
CA HIS A 47 -1.23 -23.62 12.77
C HIS A 47 -0.66 -24.94 12.29
N ALA A 48 0.59 -24.94 11.82
CA ALA A 48 1.25 -26.16 11.39
C ALA A 48 1.59 -27.10 12.56
N ASN A 49 1.85 -26.53 13.75
CA ASN A 49 2.27 -27.22 14.95
C ASN A 49 1.53 -26.67 16.19
N ASP A 50 1.57 -27.41 17.30
CA ASP A 50 0.93 -27.01 18.57
C ASP A 50 1.57 -25.76 19.21
N ASP A 51 2.84 -25.46 18.90
CA ASP A 51 3.54 -24.22 19.27
C ASP A 51 4.01 -23.50 17.98
N PRO A 52 3.09 -22.83 17.28
CA PRO A 52 3.34 -22.28 15.96
C PRO A 52 4.12 -20.96 16.05
N LYS A 53 5.19 -20.86 15.26
CA LYS A 53 5.82 -19.56 15.01
C LYS A 53 4.84 -18.65 14.26
N PRO A 54 4.96 -17.31 14.38
CA PRO A 54 4.14 -16.38 13.61
C PRO A 54 4.23 -16.62 12.09
N SER A 55 5.43 -16.94 11.59
CA SER A 55 5.70 -17.29 10.19
C SER A 55 5.02 -18.59 9.73
N ASP A 56 4.67 -19.50 10.65
CA ASP A 56 4.00 -20.77 10.34
C ASP A 56 2.48 -20.68 10.43
N THR A 57 1.94 -19.51 10.78
CA THR A 57 0.51 -19.32 10.95
C THR A 57 -0.11 -18.83 9.64
N ALA A 58 -1.08 -19.59 9.13
CA ALA A 58 -1.94 -19.14 8.05
C ALA A 58 -3.26 -18.64 8.61
N HIS A 59 -3.78 -17.57 8.05
CA HIS A 59 -5.03 -16.98 8.52
C HIS A 59 -6.14 -17.22 7.51
N LEU A 60 -7.32 -17.54 8.02
CA LEU A 60 -8.49 -17.77 7.20
C LEU A 60 -9.38 -16.54 7.25
N HIS A 61 -9.75 -16.04 6.09
CA HIS A 61 -10.54 -14.83 5.97
C HIS A 61 -11.72 -14.99 5.02
N TRP A 62 -12.70 -14.14 5.24
CA TRP A 62 -13.79 -13.89 4.29
C TRP A 62 -13.87 -12.39 4.02
N MET A 63 -14.14 -12.01 2.78
CA MET A 63 -14.41 -10.62 2.43
C MET A 63 -15.37 -10.49 1.26
N THR A 64 -16.00 -9.32 1.15
CA THR A 64 -16.78 -8.88 0.00
C THR A 64 -16.10 -7.74 -0.74
N PHE A 65 -16.24 -7.76 -2.06
CA PHE A 65 -15.78 -6.71 -2.92
C PHE A 65 -16.79 -6.41 -4.03
N GLY A 66 -16.82 -5.16 -4.47
CA GLY A 66 -17.68 -4.71 -5.57
C GLY A 66 -16.92 -4.63 -6.89
N THR A 67 -17.61 -4.87 -7.99
CA THR A 67 -17.14 -4.54 -9.34
C THR A 67 -18.07 -3.51 -9.99
N GLU A 68 -17.68 -2.97 -11.15
CA GLU A 68 -18.56 -2.05 -11.89
C GLU A 68 -19.91 -2.72 -12.18
N GLY A 69 -21.02 -2.01 -11.99
CA GLY A 69 -22.37 -2.52 -12.25
C GLY A 69 -23.16 -3.02 -11.04
N ALA A 70 -22.72 -2.71 -9.81
CA ALA A 70 -23.38 -3.11 -8.55
C ALA A 70 -23.42 -4.63 -8.29
N GLU A 71 -22.52 -5.38 -8.93
CA GLU A 71 -22.28 -6.78 -8.62
C GLU A 71 -21.41 -6.89 -7.36
N TYR A 72 -21.92 -7.59 -6.36
CA TYR A 72 -21.15 -7.95 -5.18
C TYR A 72 -20.55 -9.33 -5.38
N HIS A 73 -19.28 -9.45 -5.01
CA HIS A 73 -18.56 -10.70 -4.98
C HIS A 73 -18.12 -10.98 -3.56
N ASP A 74 -17.99 -12.25 -3.22
CA ASP A 74 -17.36 -12.67 -1.97
C ASP A 74 -16.24 -13.66 -2.23
N PHE A 75 -15.30 -13.70 -1.31
CA PHE A 75 -14.10 -14.50 -1.40
C PHE A 75 -13.73 -15.02 -0.01
N VAL A 76 -13.59 -16.35 0.09
CA VAL A 76 -13.08 -17.04 1.28
C VAL A 76 -11.70 -17.58 0.93
N PHE A 77 -10.71 -17.26 1.76
CA PHE A 77 -9.33 -17.55 1.42
C PHE A 77 -8.44 -17.69 2.63
N MET A 78 -7.40 -18.48 2.42
CA MET A 78 -6.27 -18.55 3.33
C MET A 78 -5.25 -17.51 2.90
N SER A 79 -4.75 -16.74 3.88
CA SER A 79 -3.62 -15.83 3.72
C SER A 79 -2.40 -16.37 4.47
N HIS A 80 -1.23 -16.17 3.88
CA HIS A 80 0.04 -16.54 4.49
C HIS A 80 1.11 -15.51 4.12
N THR A 81 1.89 -15.05 5.11
CA THR A 81 2.93 -14.04 4.92
C THR A 81 4.29 -14.65 5.25
N LYS A 82 5.26 -14.50 4.34
CA LYS A 82 6.65 -14.94 4.53
C LYS A 82 7.62 -13.82 4.21
N LEU A 83 8.73 -13.82 4.95
CA LEU A 83 9.86 -12.94 4.74
C LEU A 83 11.05 -13.75 4.30
N TYR A 84 11.89 -13.16 3.45
CA TYR A 84 13.08 -13.82 2.94
C TYR A 84 14.28 -12.89 2.93
N ASP A 85 15.45 -13.49 3.12
CA ASP A 85 16.75 -12.83 3.01
C ASP A 85 17.24 -12.72 1.54
N SER A 86 18.46 -12.23 1.37
CA SER A 86 19.11 -12.04 0.05
C SER A 86 19.37 -13.37 -0.67
N ARG A 87 19.44 -14.47 0.07
CA ARG A 87 19.60 -15.84 -0.44
C ARG A 87 18.27 -16.52 -0.70
N ARG A 88 17.15 -15.80 -0.51
CA ARG A 88 15.77 -16.31 -0.56
C ARG A 88 15.49 -17.40 0.47
N GLN A 89 16.24 -17.40 1.57
CA GLN A 89 15.94 -18.24 2.72
C GLN A 89 14.85 -17.57 3.54
N GLU A 90 13.87 -18.38 3.95
CA GLU A 90 12.77 -17.93 4.78
C GLU A 90 13.27 -17.49 6.14
N LEU A 91 12.73 -16.37 6.63
CA LEU A 91 13.02 -15.81 7.94
C LEU A 91 11.87 -16.19 8.88
N ASP A 92 12.23 -16.82 10.00
CA ASP A 92 11.26 -17.27 11.00
C ASP A 92 10.52 -16.11 11.70
N GLU A 93 11.16 -14.95 11.81
CA GLU A 93 10.64 -13.76 12.49
C GLU A 93 11.02 -12.50 11.71
N VAL A 94 10.28 -11.41 11.93
CA VAL A 94 10.69 -10.07 11.48
C VAL A 94 11.98 -9.72 12.24
N PRO A 95 13.13 -9.61 11.57
CA PRO A 95 14.39 -9.31 12.26
C PRO A 95 14.30 -7.92 12.90
N ALA A 96 14.90 -7.76 14.08
CA ALA A 96 14.99 -6.45 14.73
C ALA A 96 15.69 -5.40 13.84
N ASP A 97 16.57 -5.86 12.96
CA ASP A 97 17.14 -5.09 11.87
C ASP A 97 16.57 -5.50 10.51
N ASP A 98 15.65 -4.68 10.00
CA ASP A 98 15.03 -4.78 8.68
C ASP A 98 16.04 -4.76 7.51
N SER A 99 17.32 -4.42 7.75
CA SER A 99 18.36 -4.48 6.71
C SER A 99 18.51 -5.87 6.08
N THR A 100 18.10 -6.92 6.79
CA THR A 100 18.23 -8.32 6.35
C THR A 100 17.06 -8.80 5.50
N VAL A 101 15.92 -8.11 5.51
CA VAL A 101 14.69 -8.51 4.79
C VAL A 101 14.72 -7.99 3.36
N GLU A 102 14.81 -8.89 2.40
CA GLU A 102 14.96 -8.57 0.96
C GLU A 102 13.68 -8.80 0.18
N TYR A 103 12.89 -9.78 0.60
CA TYR A 103 11.62 -10.11 -0.02
C TYR A 103 10.54 -10.35 1.03
N MET A 104 9.32 -10.01 0.67
CA MET A 104 8.11 -10.40 1.38
C MET A 104 7.11 -10.96 0.39
N THR A 105 6.48 -12.08 0.73
CA THR A 105 5.32 -12.58 0.01
C THR A 105 4.12 -12.61 0.93
N GLN A 106 2.98 -12.16 0.43
CA GLN A 106 1.70 -12.39 1.05
C GLN A 106 0.81 -13.10 0.04
N LEU A 107 0.54 -14.39 0.29
CA LEU A 107 -0.20 -15.25 -0.61
C LEU A 107 -1.66 -15.35 -0.18
N TRP A 108 -2.58 -15.29 -1.14
CA TRP A 108 -4.02 -15.50 -0.99
C TRP A 108 -4.44 -16.68 -1.87
N ASP A 109 -4.96 -17.72 -1.24
CA ASP A 109 -5.47 -18.91 -1.91
C ASP A 109 -6.91 -19.21 -1.48
N ALA A 110 -7.80 -19.34 -2.46
CA ALA A 110 -9.19 -19.70 -2.22
C ALA A 110 -9.28 -21.05 -1.51
N VAL A 111 -10.17 -21.13 -0.54
CA VAL A 111 -10.49 -22.39 0.14
C VAL A 111 -11.99 -22.64 0.13
N ASP A 112 -12.35 -23.90 -0.01
CA ASP A 112 -13.72 -24.36 0.05
C ASP A 112 -14.04 -24.73 1.50
N LEU A 113 -14.68 -23.81 2.21
CA LEU A 113 -15.25 -24.06 3.53
C LEU A 113 -16.77 -24.12 3.45
N PHE A 114 -17.40 -24.64 4.50
CA PHE A 114 -18.85 -24.63 4.67
C PHE A 114 -19.42 -23.26 4.27
N PRO A 115 -20.57 -23.22 3.58
CA PRO A 115 -21.04 -21.98 2.99
C PRO A 115 -21.29 -20.94 4.08
N VAL A 116 -20.38 -19.97 4.18
CA VAL A 116 -20.63 -18.66 4.81
C VAL A 116 -21.34 -17.86 3.74
N PRO A 117 -22.69 -17.79 3.71
CA PRO A 117 -23.40 -17.21 2.59
C PRO A 117 -23.49 -15.71 2.81
N PHE A 118 -22.99 -14.92 1.86
CA PHE A 118 -23.39 -13.52 1.73
C PHE A 118 -24.45 -13.44 0.65
N ALA A 119 -25.72 -13.34 1.07
CA ALA A 119 -26.89 -13.52 0.20
C ALA A 119 -26.89 -12.72 -1.13
N PRO A 120 -26.30 -11.49 -1.24
CA PRO A 120 -26.26 -10.78 -2.51
C PRO A 120 -24.97 -10.99 -3.34
N ALA A 121 -23.99 -11.79 -2.87
CA ALA A 121 -22.70 -11.92 -3.56
C ALA A 121 -22.51 -13.22 -4.34
N THR A 122 -21.78 -13.11 -5.44
CA THR A 122 -21.27 -14.25 -6.21
C THR A 122 -19.89 -14.66 -5.70
N ARG A 123 -19.73 -15.95 -5.34
CA ARG A 123 -18.45 -16.49 -4.89
C ARG A 123 -17.41 -16.52 -6.01
N VAL A 124 -16.28 -15.87 -5.77
CA VAL A 124 -15.10 -15.89 -6.64
C VAL A 124 -13.99 -16.69 -5.96
N HIS A 125 -13.22 -17.44 -6.75
CA HIS A 125 -12.02 -18.13 -6.28
C HIS A 125 -10.79 -17.42 -6.84
N LEU A 126 -10.07 -16.70 -5.97
CA LEU A 126 -8.77 -16.13 -6.30
C LEU A 126 -7.68 -17.08 -5.78
N ASN A 127 -6.89 -17.65 -6.68
CA ASN A 127 -5.86 -18.64 -6.34
C ASN A 127 -4.50 -18.07 -6.66
N ARG A 128 -3.50 -18.23 -5.80
CA ARG A 128 -2.16 -17.70 -5.99
C ARG A 128 -2.16 -16.19 -6.27
N SER A 129 -3.06 -15.49 -5.59
CA SER A 129 -3.13 -14.03 -5.64
C SER A 129 -2.37 -13.45 -4.45
N GLY A 130 -2.14 -12.14 -4.43
CA GLY A 130 -1.49 -11.48 -3.30
C GLY A 130 -0.26 -10.66 -3.70
N PHE A 131 0.54 -10.31 -2.70
CA PHE A 131 1.63 -9.35 -2.83
C PHE A 131 3.01 -10.02 -2.87
N LEU A 132 3.88 -9.42 -3.68
CA LEU A 132 5.33 -9.62 -3.63
C LEU A 132 5.96 -8.25 -3.44
N ILE A 133 6.74 -8.10 -2.38
CA ILE A 133 7.55 -6.90 -2.14
C ILE A 133 9.02 -7.31 -2.24
N GLU A 134 9.77 -6.60 -3.07
CA GLU A 134 11.19 -6.84 -3.30
C GLU A 134 11.96 -5.54 -3.12
N ARG A 135 13.14 -5.62 -2.50
CA ARG A 135 14.05 -4.48 -2.45
C ARG A 135 14.50 -4.10 -3.86
N THR A 136 14.61 -2.80 -4.13
CA THR A 136 15.21 -2.33 -5.38
C THR A 136 16.72 -2.13 -5.22
N HIS A 137 17.38 -1.59 -6.26
CA HIS A 137 18.77 -1.13 -6.12
C HIS A 137 18.91 -0.05 -5.04
N ASP A 138 17.90 0.82 -4.90
CA ASP A 138 17.86 1.82 -3.84
C ASP A 138 17.33 1.18 -2.56
N ARG A 139 18.14 1.25 -1.50
CA ARG A 139 17.86 0.60 -0.21
C ARG A 139 16.54 1.07 0.41
N ASP A 140 16.18 2.33 0.20
CA ASP A 140 14.99 2.94 0.80
C ASP A 140 13.78 2.90 -0.15
N VAL A 141 13.90 2.16 -1.26
CA VAL A 141 12.83 1.96 -2.23
C VAL A 141 12.59 0.47 -2.43
N SER A 142 11.35 0.04 -2.23
CA SER A 142 10.90 -1.32 -2.50
C SER A 142 9.91 -1.33 -3.66
N ARG A 143 9.93 -2.40 -4.46
CA ARG A 143 8.95 -2.62 -5.51
C ARG A 143 7.82 -3.48 -4.94
N VAL A 144 6.62 -2.93 -4.94
CA VAL A 144 5.39 -3.61 -4.54
C VAL A 144 4.71 -4.14 -5.79
N SER A 145 4.47 -5.44 -5.84
CA SER A 145 3.74 -6.10 -6.92
C SER A 145 2.53 -6.83 -6.37
N PHE A 146 1.41 -6.77 -7.08
CA PHE A 146 0.22 -7.56 -6.79
C PHE A 146 -0.10 -8.46 -7.98
N VAL A 147 -0.37 -9.73 -7.71
CA VAL A 147 -0.82 -10.71 -8.69
C VAL A 147 -2.26 -11.09 -8.37
N LEU A 148 -3.13 -11.05 -9.38
CA LEU A 148 -4.55 -11.39 -9.26
C LEU A 148 -4.91 -12.50 -10.24
N CYS A 149 -5.41 -13.61 -9.72
CA CYS A 149 -5.65 -14.85 -10.44
C CYS A 149 -7.03 -15.43 -10.09
N ALA A 150 -8.04 -15.09 -10.89
CA ALA A 150 -9.40 -15.63 -10.73
C ALA A 150 -9.58 -16.93 -11.54
N ALA A 151 -10.02 -18.02 -10.89
CA ALA A 151 -10.07 -19.38 -11.45
C ALA A 151 -10.97 -19.57 -12.68
N ARG A 152 -11.96 -18.69 -12.88
CA ARG A 152 -12.93 -18.77 -14.01
C ARG A 152 -12.77 -17.67 -15.05
N ASN A 153 -11.74 -16.83 -14.94
CA ASN A 153 -11.60 -15.71 -15.87
C ASN A 153 -10.68 -16.05 -17.05
N ARG A 154 -11.29 -16.48 -18.16
CA ARG A 154 -10.60 -16.66 -19.45
C ARG A 154 -10.33 -15.33 -20.17
N LYS A 155 -10.99 -14.24 -19.75
CA LYS A 155 -10.77 -12.89 -20.28
C LYS A 155 -10.06 -12.06 -19.21
N ARG A 156 -9.35 -11.02 -19.64
CA ARG A 156 -8.72 -10.07 -18.73
C ARG A 156 -9.75 -8.96 -18.48
N ASP A 157 -10.54 -9.11 -17.42
CA ASP A 157 -11.56 -8.11 -17.12
C ASP A 157 -10.95 -6.81 -16.62
N LYS A 158 -11.49 -5.68 -17.08
CA LYS A 158 -10.99 -4.33 -16.74
C LYS A 158 -10.99 -4.07 -15.23
N TRP A 159 -11.94 -4.64 -14.49
CA TRP A 159 -12.00 -4.50 -13.04
C TRP A 159 -10.78 -5.13 -12.35
N MET A 160 -10.27 -6.26 -12.86
CA MET A 160 -9.09 -6.94 -12.29
C MET A 160 -7.84 -6.07 -12.45
N GLU A 161 -7.67 -5.45 -13.62
CA GLU A 161 -6.55 -4.52 -13.87
C GLU A 161 -6.62 -3.34 -12.90
N ARG A 162 -7.77 -2.69 -12.83
CA ARG A 162 -7.94 -1.52 -11.96
C ARG A 162 -7.74 -1.87 -10.49
N MET A 163 -8.30 -3.00 -10.03
CA MET A 163 -8.09 -3.48 -8.67
C MET A 163 -6.62 -3.69 -8.37
N ALA A 164 -5.90 -4.42 -9.24
CA ALA A 164 -4.48 -4.66 -9.03
C ALA A 164 -3.66 -3.36 -8.95
N TYR A 165 -3.94 -2.38 -9.82
CA TYR A 165 -3.28 -1.06 -9.78
C TYR A 165 -3.64 -0.26 -8.54
N THR A 166 -4.91 -0.22 -8.13
CA THR A 166 -5.34 0.46 -6.91
C THR A 166 -4.63 -0.12 -5.70
N LEU A 167 -4.62 -1.44 -5.55
CA LEU A 167 -4.03 -2.10 -4.38
C LEU A 167 -2.54 -1.78 -4.23
N VAL A 168 -1.74 -1.90 -5.31
CA VAL A 168 -0.31 -1.57 -5.23
C VAL A 168 -0.07 -0.08 -4.96
N HIS A 169 -0.92 0.79 -5.52
CA HIS A 169 -0.84 2.23 -5.29
C HIS A 169 -1.13 2.59 -3.83
N GLU A 170 -2.20 2.08 -3.25
CA GLU A 170 -2.59 2.40 -1.86
C GLU A 170 -1.53 1.93 -0.86
N ILE A 171 -0.91 0.77 -1.07
CA ILE A 171 0.21 0.30 -0.24
C ILE A 171 1.40 1.25 -0.35
N ALA A 172 1.75 1.65 -1.58
CA ALA A 172 2.85 2.57 -1.80
C ALA A 172 2.60 3.97 -1.25
N VAL A 173 1.33 4.37 -1.07
CA VAL A 173 0.95 5.62 -0.41
C VAL A 173 0.95 5.47 1.11
N MET A 174 0.39 4.39 1.64
CA MET A 174 0.29 4.10 3.08
C MET A 174 1.65 4.10 3.78
N CYS A 175 2.69 3.59 3.10
CA CYS A 175 4.02 3.45 3.67
C CYS A 175 5.01 4.54 3.24
N ARG A 176 4.55 5.59 2.54
CA ARG A 176 5.33 6.81 2.44
C ARG A 176 5.41 7.42 3.82
N ASP A 177 6.61 7.80 4.24
CA ASP A 177 6.77 8.65 5.42
C ASP A 177 5.85 9.87 5.25
N ALA A 178 4.82 9.94 6.10
CA ALA A 178 3.86 11.03 6.11
C ALA A 178 4.48 12.34 6.60
N SER A 179 5.80 12.37 6.86
CA SER A 179 6.53 13.56 7.30
C SER A 179 6.84 14.52 6.15
N VAL A 180 5.91 14.73 5.23
CA VAL A 180 5.87 16.05 4.57
C VAL A 180 5.35 17.01 5.63
N THR A 181 6.26 17.55 6.42
CA THR A 181 5.93 18.53 7.46
C THR A 181 5.38 19.77 6.76
N VAL A 182 4.07 19.92 6.78
CA VAL A 182 3.39 21.09 6.21
C VAL A 182 3.57 22.23 7.20
N ALA A 183 4.34 23.23 6.81
CA ALA A 183 4.60 24.41 7.61
C ALA A 183 3.30 25.13 8.01
N THR A 184 3.25 25.55 9.26
CA THR A 184 2.18 26.32 9.87
C THR A 184 2.51 27.82 9.82
N ARG A 185 1.57 28.67 10.25
CA ARG A 185 1.82 30.13 10.31
C ARG A 185 3.00 30.51 11.21
N VAL A 186 3.37 29.67 12.17
CA VAL A 186 4.50 29.90 13.08
C VAL A 186 5.83 29.77 12.36
N ASP A 187 5.88 28.95 11.30
CA ASP A 187 7.07 28.64 10.54
C ASP A 187 7.34 29.65 9.40
N PHE A 188 6.43 30.61 9.20
CA PHE A 188 6.49 31.57 8.11
C PHE A 188 7.30 32.81 8.48
N GLY A 189 8.35 33.09 7.70
CA GLY A 189 9.16 34.28 7.82
C GLY A 189 8.46 35.57 7.36
N SER A 190 9.12 36.70 7.60
CA SER A 190 8.62 38.03 7.25
C SER A 190 9.33 38.65 6.04
N GLU A 191 9.90 37.83 5.15
CA GLU A 191 10.76 38.26 4.05
C GLU A 191 10.09 39.34 3.18
N PRO A 192 10.83 40.41 2.81
CA PRO A 192 10.28 41.52 2.05
C PRO A 192 10.21 41.24 0.54
N HIS A 193 10.79 40.14 0.05
CA HIS A 193 10.86 39.80 -1.37
C HIS A 193 10.51 38.34 -1.65
N CYS A 194 10.09 38.06 -2.90
CA CYS A 194 9.84 36.71 -3.35
C CYS A 194 11.13 35.88 -3.38
N SER A 195 11.14 34.68 -2.82
CA SER A 195 12.30 33.76 -2.83
C SER A 195 12.64 33.25 -4.24
N THR A 196 11.67 33.23 -5.17
CA THR A 196 11.88 32.76 -6.54
C THR A 196 12.37 33.84 -7.49
N CYS A 197 11.71 35.01 -7.51
CA CYS A 197 12.02 36.07 -8.47
C CYS A 197 12.70 37.30 -7.85
N LEU A 198 12.98 37.27 -6.55
CA LEU A 198 13.68 38.31 -5.77
C LEU A 198 13.04 39.71 -5.80
N LYS A 199 11.88 39.87 -6.43
CA LYS A 199 11.12 41.12 -6.46
C LYS A 199 10.42 41.35 -5.11
N THR A 200 10.55 42.58 -4.60
CA THR A 200 9.94 43.06 -3.35
C THR A 200 8.42 42.98 -3.39
N PHE A 201 7.81 42.61 -2.26
CA PHE A 201 6.37 42.65 -2.07
C PHE A 201 5.89 44.10 -1.91
N THR A 202 4.69 44.36 -2.43
CA THR A 202 4.03 45.67 -2.38
C THR A 202 2.54 45.47 -2.15
N MET A 203 1.76 46.54 -2.00
CA MET A 203 0.30 46.44 -1.87
C MET A 203 -0.37 45.68 -3.03
N PHE A 204 0.21 45.77 -4.24
CA PHE A 204 -0.28 45.09 -5.45
C PHE A 204 0.41 43.74 -5.71
N ARG A 205 1.50 43.45 -4.97
CA ARG A 205 2.24 42.19 -5.05
C ARG A 205 2.22 41.54 -3.67
N ARG A 206 1.11 40.85 -3.39
CA ARG A 206 0.87 40.20 -2.09
C ARG A 206 1.85 39.06 -1.84
N ARG A 207 2.21 38.91 -0.56
CA ARG A 207 3.05 37.84 -0.04
C ARG A 207 2.22 36.60 0.25
N HIS A 208 2.70 35.46 -0.21
CA HIS A 208 2.19 34.12 0.12
C HIS A 208 3.35 33.29 0.66
N HIS A 209 3.06 32.25 1.44
CA HIS A 209 4.09 31.34 1.96
C HIS A 209 3.87 29.94 1.43
N CYS A 210 4.93 29.31 0.93
CA CYS A 210 4.89 27.91 0.56
C CYS A 210 4.81 27.05 1.83
N ARG A 211 3.83 26.16 1.91
CA ARG A 211 3.68 25.26 3.06
C ARG A 211 4.70 24.11 3.08
N LEU A 212 5.51 23.96 2.05
CA LEU A 212 6.53 22.90 1.97
C LEU A 212 7.93 23.41 2.32
N CYS A 213 8.28 24.64 1.93
CA CYS A 213 9.63 25.20 2.12
C CYS A 213 9.67 26.51 2.90
N THR A 214 8.52 26.94 3.48
CA THR A 214 8.31 28.19 4.24
C THR A 214 8.63 29.50 3.52
N GLY A 215 9.24 29.47 2.35
CA GLY A 215 9.65 30.66 1.60
C GLY A 215 8.48 31.55 1.17
N ALA A 216 8.71 32.86 1.26
CA ALA A 216 7.78 33.87 0.78
C ALA A 216 7.77 33.94 -0.75
N VAL A 217 6.62 33.74 -1.38
CA VAL A 217 6.42 33.73 -2.84
C VAL A 217 5.32 34.71 -3.25
N CYS A 218 5.39 35.23 -4.48
CA CYS A 218 4.31 36.04 -5.05
C CYS A 218 3.28 35.16 -5.79
N ASN A 219 2.10 35.71 -6.06
CA ASN A 219 1.04 35.03 -6.83
C ASN A 219 1.57 34.39 -8.14
N VAL A 220 2.36 35.15 -8.92
CA VAL A 220 2.91 34.67 -10.20
C VAL A 220 3.91 33.51 -10.01
N CYS A 221 4.72 33.52 -8.96
CA CYS A 221 5.67 32.43 -8.70
C CYS A 221 4.97 31.22 -8.05
N SER A 222 3.85 31.42 -7.37
CA SER A 222 3.11 30.34 -6.71
C SER A 222 2.41 29.38 -7.69
N THR A 223 2.24 29.78 -8.95
CA THR A 223 1.68 28.92 -10.01
C THR A 223 2.72 28.05 -10.71
N ASN A 224 4.01 28.27 -10.45
CA ASN A 224 5.10 27.53 -11.07
C ASN A 224 5.88 26.79 -9.98
N VAL A 225 5.68 25.47 -9.89
CA VAL A 225 6.50 24.62 -9.02
C VAL A 225 7.73 24.19 -9.82
N MET A 226 8.89 24.75 -9.51
CA MET A 226 10.15 24.13 -9.88
C MET A 226 10.49 23.10 -8.80
N VAL A 227 10.28 21.83 -9.09
CA VAL A 227 10.82 20.73 -8.27
C VAL A 227 12.32 20.66 -8.60
N GLY A 228 13.10 21.53 -7.97
CA GLY A 228 14.54 21.58 -8.15
C GLY A 228 15.21 20.40 -7.44
N THR A 229 15.94 19.61 -8.21
CA THR A 229 16.98 18.67 -7.77
C THR A 229 17.85 19.31 -6.68
N VAL A 230 17.88 18.68 -5.52
CA VAL A 230 18.80 19.04 -4.43
C VAL A 230 20.21 18.64 -4.86
N GLU A 231 20.98 19.58 -5.38
CA GLU A 231 22.45 19.49 -5.31
C GLU A 231 22.90 20.03 -3.95
N ARG A 232 23.84 19.31 -3.36
CA ARG A 232 24.34 19.41 -1.98
C ARG A 232 25.08 20.71 -1.69
#